data_AF-A0A3N5VUV5-F1
#
_entry.id   AF-A0A3N5VUV5-F1
#
_cell.length_a   1.000
_cell.length_b   1.000
_cell.length_c   1.000
_cell.angle_alpha   90.00
_cell.angle_beta   90.00
_cell.angle_gamma   90.00
#
_symmetry.space_group_name_H-M   'P 1'
#
loop_
_entity.id
_entity.type
_entity.pdbx_description
1 polymer ?
#
loop_
_entity_poly.entity_id
_entity_poly.type
_entity_poly.pdbx_seq_one_letter_code
_entity_poly.pdbx_strand_id
1 'polypeptide(L)'
;MALVGKIDSNTVEVRYAKEDTPGVVSGDETWYPLEPNAITDFGANVTTVSRSPITSDRQRRKGTVTGVEANGKMNHDLIQHSLQDLLQGFMFAALRRKDEKLSGITGVDGGAEQYAAAAGLDAFHAGDLVLASNFGTSANNGLKRVTAAAAGLLTVAENLTTEAGPPATAKLVQIGFQFATGDLSVDVTGDLPVLRTVAKNCTELGLVAGEYIWIGGDTAVTAFATAADAGLCRIRSIAANAITLDKTQAIFTIDAGADKTIQIFFGRALKNETGTSVQTSTYQIERSLGAPDDASPAQIQYEYLVGAYPDEITLTVPTADKVTMDMNFVAMDAETKTGVQGAKAGTRPTMLAEDAFNTSANVARINLAVVSSTNEFPAQLFSFVTDMALTIKNNVKAEKAIGVVGAFGASVGMFEVSGTMTAIFTDVATIAAVRAYSDVTMDMHLFKNNTGISLDVPLLHLGDGRANVEKDQPVKLSLGHVAEAGGTVHANLNHTLMFVFWDYLPTVAM
;
A
#
# COMPACT_ATOMS: atom_id res chain seq x y z
N MET A 1 12.50 -3.99 -46.46
CA MET A 1 11.80 -3.59 -45.22
C MET A 1 10.47 -4.32 -45.24
N ALA A 2 10.21 -5.14 -44.24
CA ALA A 2 9.04 -5.99 -44.22
C ALA A 2 8.27 -5.68 -42.93
N LEU A 3 6.96 -5.46 -43.07
CA LEU A 3 6.03 -5.51 -41.95
C LEU A 3 6.32 -6.79 -41.14
N VAL A 4 6.44 -6.64 -39.83
CA VAL A 4 6.81 -7.77 -38.98
C VAL A 4 5.65 -8.78 -38.97
N GLY A 5 5.95 -10.06 -39.18
CA GLY A 5 4.93 -11.11 -39.21
C GLY A 5 4.34 -11.47 -37.85
N LYS A 6 5.00 -11.05 -36.76
CA LYS A 6 4.56 -11.21 -35.36
C LYS A 6 5.21 -10.14 -34.49
N ILE A 7 4.60 -9.86 -33.35
CA ILE A 7 5.19 -9.03 -32.29
C ILE A 7 5.37 -9.93 -31.07
N ASP A 8 6.57 -9.94 -30.49
CA ASP A 8 6.88 -10.78 -29.34
C ASP A 8 6.37 -10.14 -28.04
N SER A 9 5.76 -10.94 -27.17
CA SER A 9 5.14 -10.47 -25.91
C SER A 9 6.14 -9.78 -24.97
N ASN A 10 7.42 -10.13 -25.03
CA ASN A 10 8.47 -9.53 -24.20
C ASN A 10 8.81 -8.08 -24.58
N THR A 11 8.17 -7.54 -25.63
CA THR A 11 8.31 -6.11 -26.04
C THR A 11 7.14 -5.25 -25.56
N VAL A 12 6.14 -5.87 -24.91
CA VAL A 12 4.96 -5.20 -24.37
C VAL A 12 5.29 -4.68 -22.97
N GLU A 13 5.12 -3.38 -22.77
CA GLU A 13 5.23 -2.70 -21.48
C GLU A 13 3.87 -2.13 -21.08
N VAL A 14 3.63 -2.06 -19.77
CA VAL A 14 2.44 -1.39 -19.23
C VAL A 14 2.86 -0.22 -18.34
N ARG A 15 2.16 0.90 -18.48
CA ARG A 15 2.34 2.09 -17.64
C ARG A 15 0.99 2.65 -17.20
N TYR A 16 0.97 3.43 -16.14
CA TYR A 16 -0.22 4.19 -15.76
C TYR A 16 0.10 5.65 -15.47
N ALA A 17 -0.89 6.51 -15.68
CA ALA A 17 -0.88 7.90 -15.28
C ALA A 17 -2.19 8.23 -14.56
N LYS A 18 -2.12 9.04 -13.50
CA LYS A 18 -3.30 9.57 -12.83
C LYS A 18 -3.94 10.65 -13.71
N GLU A 19 -5.25 10.62 -13.84
CA GLU A 19 -6.01 11.60 -14.62
C GLU A 19 -6.41 12.82 -13.76
N ASP A 20 -6.50 13.99 -14.40
CA ASP A 20 -7.03 15.21 -13.76
C ASP A 20 -8.54 15.14 -13.58
N THR A 21 -9.21 14.61 -14.61
CA THR A 21 -10.64 14.29 -14.63
C THR A 21 -10.83 13.03 -15.49
N PRO A 22 -11.90 12.25 -15.29
CA PRO A 22 -12.09 11.00 -16.01
C PRO A 22 -11.93 11.15 -17.52
N GLY A 23 -10.93 10.47 -18.07
CA GLY A 23 -10.57 10.48 -19.48
C GLY A 23 -9.58 11.56 -19.94
N VAL A 24 -9.10 12.43 -19.06
CA VAL A 24 -8.25 13.59 -19.41
C VAL A 24 -6.89 13.52 -18.71
N VAL A 25 -5.85 13.66 -19.52
CA VAL A 25 -4.45 13.90 -19.12
C VAL A 25 -3.98 15.21 -19.77
N SER A 26 -3.37 16.10 -18.99
CA SER A 26 -2.90 17.45 -19.35
C SER A 26 -1.61 17.48 -20.18
N GLY A 27 -0.89 16.37 -20.26
CA GLY A 27 0.38 16.20 -20.99
C GLY A 27 1.64 16.38 -20.14
N ASP A 28 1.50 16.86 -18.90
CA ASP A 28 2.59 16.99 -17.92
C ASP A 28 2.66 15.80 -16.95
N GLU A 29 1.81 14.78 -17.15
CA GLU A 29 1.77 13.60 -16.28
C GLU A 29 3.05 12.78 -16.32
N THR A 30 3.27 12.06 -15.22
CA THR A 30 4.29 11.01 -15.15
C THR A 30 3.62 9.65 -15.37
N TRP A 31 4.15 8.90 -16.34
CA TRP A 31 3.72 7.56 -16.73
C TRP A 31 4.57 6.50 -16.02
N TYR A 32 4.07 6.03 -14.89
CA TYR A 32 4.77 5.08 -14.02
C TYR A 32 4.73 3.67 -14.62
N PRO A 33 5.89 2.97 -14.74
CA PRO A 33 5.93 1.60 -15.24
C PRO A 33 5.31 0.61 -14.26
N LEU A 34 4.70 -0.45 -14.80
CA LEU A 34 4.20 -1.62 -14.08
C LEU A 34 4.91 -2.88 -14.56
N GLU A 35 5.05 -3.86 -13.66
CA GLU A 35 5.65 -5.17 -13.93
C GLU A 35 4.59 -6.29 -13.79
N PRO A 36 3.55 -6.33 -14.65
CA PRO A 36 2.55 -7.38 -14.56
C PRO A 36 3.14 -8.74 -14.97
N ASN A 37 2.92 -9.77 -14.15
CA ASN A 37 3.23 -11.16 -14.52
C ASN A 37 2.34 -11.66 -15.67
N ALA A 38 1.10 -11.16 -15.74
CA ALA A 38 0.14 -11.50 -16.76
C ALA A 38 -0.88 -10.38 -16.98
N ILE A 39 -1.30 -10.20 -18.23
CA ILE A 39 -2.41 -9.33 -18.63
C ILE A 39 -3.51 -10.25 -19.12
N THR A 40 -4.59 -10.37 -18.35
CA THR A 40 -5.66 -11.36 -18.62
C THR A 40 -6.83 -10.77 -19.42
N ASP A 41 -7.10 -9.48 -19.25
CA ASP A 41 -8.05 -8.73 -20.06
C ASP A 41 -7.53 -7.30 -20.23
N PHE A 42 -7.52 -6.78 -21.45
CA PHE A 42 -7.06 -5.41 -21.72
C PHE A 42 -7.55 -4.94 -23.09
N GLY A 43 -8.36 -3.90 -23.07
CA GLY A 43 -8.83 -3.20 -24.26
C GLY A 43 -10.36 -3.15 -24.35
N ALA A 44 -10.85 -2.65 -25.48
CA ALA A 44 -12.28 -2.54 -25.76
C ALA A 44 -12.87 -3.85 -26.28
N ASN A 45 -13.87 -4.37 -25.59
CA ASN A 45 -14.77 -5.41 -26.10
C ASN A 45 -15.94 -4.74 -26.87
N VAL A 46 -15.93 -4.91 -28.19
CA VAL A 46 -16.91 -4.30 -29.10
C VAL A 46 -18.11 -5.22 -29.26
N THR A 47 -19.23 -4.87 -28.62
CA THR A 47 -20.50 -5.56 -28.86
C THR A 47 -21.14 -5.05 -30.15
N THR A 48 -21.55 -5.98 -31.02
CA THR A 48 -22.23 -5.67 -32.28
C THR A 48 -23.57 -6.38 -32.32
N VAL A 49 -24.62 -5.68 -32.74
CA VAL A 49 -25.91 -6.32 -33.02
C VAL A 49 -25.99 -6.59 -34.51
N SER A 50 -26.07 -7.89 -34.86
CA SER A 50 -26.29 -8.32 -36.24
C SER A 50 -27.70 -7.94 -36.70
N ARG A 51 -27.84 -7.38 -37.89
CA ARG A 51 -29.15 -7.09 -38.48
C ARG A 51 -29.60 -8.31 -39.28
N SER A 52 -30.70 -8.94 -38.83
CA SER A 52 -31.38 -10.01 -39.56
C SER A 52 -32.79 -9.57 -40.03
N PRO A 53 -32.89 -8.62 -40.98
CA PRO A 53 -34.17 -8.28 -41.59
C PRO A 53 -34.69 -9.44 -42.45
N ILE A 54 -36.01 -9.58 -42.56
CA ILE A 54 -36.64 -10.56 -43.46
C ILE A 54 -36.49 -10.04 -44.90
N THR A 55 -35.55 -10.60 -45.66
CA THR A 55 -35.27 -10.24 -47.05
C THR A 55 -35.15 -11.51 -47.92
N SER A 56 -35.53 -11.41 -49.20
CA SER A 56 -35.60 -12.55 -50.14
C SER A 56 -34.23 -13.14 -50.52
N ASP A 57 -33.15 -12.46 -50.16
CA ASP A 57 -31.76 -12.85 -50.37
C ASP A 57 -31.20 -13.74 -49.24
N ARG A 58 -31.91 -13.92 -48.10
CA ARG A 58 -31.54 -14.79 -46.97
C ARG A 58 -30.11 -14.57 -46.42
N GLN A 59 -29.57 -13.36 -46.54
CA GLN A 59 -28.23 -13.03 -46.05
C GLN A 59 -28.27 -12.13 -44.80
N ARG A 60 -27.37 -12.40 -43.85
CA ARG A 60 -27.14 -11.50 -42.70
C ARG A 60 -26.47 -10.22 -43.21
N ARG A 61 -26.96 -9.05 -42.79
CA ARG A 61 -26.31 -7.76 -43.13
C ARG A 61 -25.25 -7.40 -42.08
N LYS A 62 -24.25 -6.61 -42.48
CA LYS A 62 -23.22 -6.08 -41.56
C LYS A 62 -23.90 -5.38 -40.38
N GLY A 63 -23.58 -5.81 -39.16
CA GLY A 63 -24.10 -5.23 -37.92
C GLY A 63 -23.58 -3.82 -37.68
N THR A 64 -24.16 -3.13 -36.69
CA THR A 64 -23.61 -1.88 -36.16
C THR A 64 -22.99 -2.14 -34.79
N VAL A 65 -21.97 -1.35 -34.44
CA VAL A 65 -21.42 -1.34 -33.09
C VAL A 65 -22.48 -0.75 -32.17
N THR A 66 -22.80 -1.46 -31.08
CA THR A 66 -23.86 -1.09 -30.13
C THR A 66 -23.33 -0.72 -28.75
N GLY A 67 -22.06 -1.02 -28.47
CA GLY A 67 -21.40 -0.58 -27.25
C GLY A 67 -19.98 -1.10 -27.16
N VAL A 68 -19.14 -0.32 -26.50
CA VAL A 68 -17.79 -0.68 -26.09
C VAL A 68 -17.77 -0.84 -24.57
N GLU A 69 -17.18 -1.94 -24.10
CA GLU A 69 -16.82 -2.14 -22.70
C GLU A 69 -15.32 -2.29 -22.64
N ALA A 70 -14.64 -1.40 -21.92
CA ALA A 70 -13.18 -1.46 -21.78
C ALA A 70 -12.84 -1.91 -20.36
N ASN A 71 -12.11 -3.01 -20.22
CA ASN A 71 -11.64 -3.52 -18.93
C ASN A 71 -10.12 -3.68 -18.98
N GLY A 72 -9.48 -3.56 -17.81
CA GLY A 72 -8.07 -3.84 -17.63
C GLY A 72 -7.86 -4.73 -16.42
N LYS A 73 -7.49 -5.99 -16.63
CA LYS A 73 -7.17 -6.96 -15.58
C LYS A 73 -5.73 -7.43 -15.68
N MET A 74 -4.97 -7.21 -14.61
CA MET A 74 -3.54 -7.48 -14.55
C MET A 74 -3.16 -8.17 -13.25
N ASN A 75 -2.29 -9.18 -13.34
CA ASN A 75 -1.66 -9.81 -12.17
C ASN A 75 -0.28 -9.18 -11.95
N HIS A 76 0.00 -8.74 -10.73
CA HIS A 76 1.23 -8.05 -10.34
C HIS A 76 1.80 -8.65 -9.05
N ASP A 77 3.12 -8.62 -8.88
CA ASP A 77 3.75 -9.01 -7.62
C ASP A 77 3.54 -7.93 -6.55
N LEU A 78 3.44 -8.32 -5.28
CA LEU A 78 3.46 -7.33 -4.21
C LEU A 78 4.88 -6.74 -4.07
N ILE A 79 5.05 -5.45 -4.39
CA ILE A 79 6.30 -4.68 -4.25
C ILE A 79 6.07 -3.36 -3.51
N GLN A 80 7.15 -2.77 -2.98
CA GLN A 80 7.09 -1.75 -1.92
C GLN A 80 6.59 -0.37 -2.40
N HIS A 81 7.01 0.09 -3.58
CA HIS A 81 6.76 1.48 -3.99
C HIS A 81 5.67 1.63 -5.04
N SER A 82 5.66 0.80 -6.09
CA SER A 82 4.71 0.97 -7.21
C SER A 82 3.24 0.84 -6.77
N LEU A 83 2.99 0.07 -5.72
CA LEU A 83 1.66 -0.20 -5.21
C LEU A 83 1.08 0.96 -4.38
N GLN A 84 1.92 1.81 -3.78
CA GLN A 84 1.46 2.91 -2.92
C GLN A 84 0.51 3.86 -3.66
N ASP A 85 0.77 4.11 -4.95
CA ASP A 85 -0.02 5.03 -5.77
C ASP A 85 -1.30 4.39 -6.33
N LEU A 86 -1.27 3.09 -6.66
CA LEU A 86 -2.46 2.37 -7.15
C LEU A 86 -3.45 2.06 -6.01
N LEU A 87 -2.96 1.67 -4.83
CA LEU A 87 -3.83 1.37 -3.68
C LEU A 87 -4.63 2.58 -3.20
N GLN A 88 -4.09 3.79 -3.34
CA GLN A 88 -4.85 5.03 -3.08
C GLN A 88 -6.12 5.10 -3.93
N GLY A 89 -6.04 4.67 -5.19
CA GLY A 89 -7.18 4.54 -6.09
C GLY A 89 -8.17 3.47 -5.63
N PHE A 90 -7.69 2.27 -5.28
CA PHE A 90 -8.56 1.18 -4.82
C PHE A 90 -9.24 1.47 -3.47
N MET A 91 -8.61 2.24 -2.60
CA MET A 91 -9.15 2.59 -1.27
C MET A 91 -9.94 3.91 -1.26
N PHE A 92 -10.02 4.60 -2.41
CA PHE A 92 -10.55 5.96 -2.56
C PHE A 92 -10.08 6.91 -1.44
N ALA A 93 -8.77 6.89 -1.18
CA ALA A 93 -8.16 7.61 -0.09
C ALA A 93 -6.77 8.11 -0.49
N ALA A 94 -6.40 9.28 0.01
CA ALA A 94 -5.05 9.79 -0.13
C ALA A 94 -4.12 9.14 0.92
N LEU A 95 -2.90 8.82 0.51
CA LEU A 95 -1.86 8.35 1.42
C LEU A 95 -1.54 9.46 2.43
N ARG A 96 -1.59 9.15 3.73
CA ARG A 96 -1.11 10.04 4.78
C ARG A 96 0.41 9.91 4.84
N ARG A 97 1.06 10.89 4.22
CA ARG A 97 2.52 10.98 4.16
C ARG A 97 3.05 11.67 5.42
N LYS A 98 4.26 11.29 5.80
CA LYS A 98 5.08 11.98 6.80
C LYS A 98 5.90 13.06 6.11
N ASP A 99 6.65 13.85 6.86
CA ASP A 99 7.48 14.92 6.28
C ASP A 99 8.52 14.31 5.32
N GLU A 100 8.50 14.77 4.06
CA GLU A 100 9.38 14.25 3.01
C GLU A 100 9.88 15.36 2.08
N LYS A 101 11.13 15.24 1.67
CA LYS A 101 11.77 16.04 0.63
C LYS A 101 12.20 15.10 -0.48
N LEU A 102 11.36 14.93 -1.49
CA LEU A 102 11.57 13.95 -2.57
C LEU A 102 12.49 14.43 -3.71
N SER A 103 12.78 15.74 -3.76
CA SER A 103 13.65 16.34 -4.78
C SER A 103 14.12 17.73 -4.34
N GLY A 104 15.11 18.29 -5.05
CA GLY A 104 15.53 19.68 -4.87
C GLY A 104 16.49 19.92 -3.71
N ILE A 105 17.25 18.88 -3.33
CA ILE A 105 18.38 18.99 -2.42
C ILE A 105 19.55 19.58 -3.21
N THR A 106 20.11 20.68 -2.71
CA THR A 106 21.12 21.48 -3.42
C THR A 106 22.54 21.18 -2.97
N GLY A 107 22.72 20.54 -1.82
CA GLY A 107 24.04 20.22 -1.30
C GLY A 107 24.01 19.42 0.00
N VAL A 108 25.16 18.85 0.34
CA VAL A 108 25.47 18.30 1.65
C VAL A 108 26.77 18.93 2.14
N ASP A 109 26.80 19.38 3.39
CA ASP A 109 27.98 19.91 4.06
C ASP A 109 28.39 18.97 5.21
N GLY A 110 29.50 18.24 5.04
CA GLY A 110 30.05 17.37 6.08
C GLY A 110 30.86 18.10 7.16
N GLY A 111 31.09 19.41 7.03
CA GLY A 111 31.70 20.20 8.11
C GLY A 111 30.68 20.65 9.14
N ALA A 112 29.47 20.97 8.70
CA ALA A 112 28.34 21.37 9.54
C ALA A 112 27.33 20.24 9.79
N GLU A 113 27.50 19.09 9.12
CA GLU A 113 26.57 17.95 9.12
C GLU A 113 25.16 18.33 8.68
N GLN A 114 25.08 18.98 7.51
CA GLN A 114 23.85 19.58 6.99
C GLN A 114 23.48 19.10 5.59
N TYR A 115 22.20 18.81 5.38
CA TYR A 115 21.58 18.79 4.07
C TYR A 115 21.05 20.19 3.74
N ALA A 116 21.29 20.66 2.52
CA ALA A 116 20.86 21.96 2.03
C ALA A 116 19.81 21.83 0.93
N ALA A 117 18.80 22.69 0.97
CA ALA A 117 17.81 22.86 -0.09
C ALA A 117 17.38 24.33 -0.18
N ALA A 118 16.67 24.71 -1.25
CA ALA A 118 16.17 26.08 -1.38
C ALA A 118 15.12 26.45 -0.29
N ALA A 119 14.25 25.50 0.07
CA ALA A 119 13.19 25.63 1.07
C ALA A 119 12.60 24.25 1.44
N GLY A 120 11.76 24.19 2.47
CA GLY A 120 10.96 23.01 2.83
C GLY A 120 11.66 21.99 3.73
N LEU A 121 12.83 22.32 4.28
CA LEU A 121 13.48 21.49 5.31
C LEU A 121 13.03 21.85 6.74
N ASP A 122 12.28 22.95 6.89
CA ASP A 122 11.60 23.36 8.12
C ASP A 122 10.36 22.52 8.48
N ALA A 123 9.95 21.61 7.59
CA ALA A 123 8.93 20.61 7.90
C ALA A 123 9.43 19.57 8.92
N PHE A 124 10.74 19.29 8.92
CA PHE A 124 11.37 18.40 9.90
C PHE A 124 11.63 19.10 11.23
N HIS A 125 11.74 18.33 12.30
CA HIS A 125 11.94 18.81 13.65
C HIS A 125 13.04 18.03 14.37
N ALA A 126 13.65 18.65 15.39
CA ALA A 126 14.65 17.97 16.21
C ALA A 126 14.06 16.71 16.87
N GLY A 127 14.80 15.60 16.79
CA GLY A 127 14.34 14.27 17.22
C GLY A 127 13.77 13.41 16.10
N ASP A 128 13.41 13.99 14.94
CA ASP A 128 12.97 13.21 13.79
C ASP A 128 14.06 12.26 13.29
N LEU A 129 13.65 11.06 12.92
CA LEU A 129 14.47 10.09 12.22
C LEU A 129 14.16 10.19 10.72
N VAL A 130 15.20 10.45 9.92
CA VAL A 130 15.10 10.67 8.48
C VAL A 130 15.93 9.63 7.75
N LEU A 131 15.33 8.94 6.78
CA LEU A 131 16.04 8.11 5.84
C LEU A 131 16.52 8.97 4.67
N ALA A 132 17.83 9.14 4.56
CA ALA A 132 18.46 9.77 3.40
C ALA A 132 18.78 8.71 2.34
N SER A 133 18.40 8.97 1.08
CA SER A 133 18.56 8.02 -0.02
C SER A 133 18.88 8.71 -1.33
N ASN A 134 19.47 7.95 -2.27
CA ASN A 134 19.85 8.39 -3.62
C ASN A 134 20.92 9.50 -3.67
N PHE A 135 21.71 9.69 -2.60
CA PHE A 135 22.90 10.53 -2.65
C PHE A 135 24.05 9.80 -3.34
N GLY A 136 24.90 10.54 -4.08
CA GLY A 136 26.06 9.94 -4.75
C GLY A 136 27.10 9.43 -3.76
N THR A 137 27.20 10.08 -2.59
CA THR A 137 28.11 9.68 -1.52
C THR A 137 27.44 8.72 -0.55
N SER A 138 28.04 7.54 -0.33
CA SER A 138 27.46 6.50 0.54
C SER A 138 27.21 6.97 1.97
N ALA A 139 28.14 7.75 2.56
CA ALA A 139 28.01 8.29 3.91
C ALA A 139 26.80 9.23 4.09
N ASN A 140 26.32 9.84 3.01
CA ASN A 140 25.16 10.74 3.03
C ASN A 140 23.83 9.98 2.98
N ASN A 141 23.85 8.66 2.77
CA ASN A 141 22.67 7.81 2.78
C ASN A 141 22.48 7.11 4.14
N GLY A 142 21.31 6.53 4.34
CA GLY A 142 20.95 5.77 5.54
C GLY A 142 20.19 6.59 6.57
N LEU A 143 20.05 6.02 7.77
CA LEU A 143 19.33 6.63 8.89
C LEU A 143 20.09 7.83 9.45
N LYS A 144 19.40 8.97 9.57
CA LYS A 144 19.91 10.22 10.13
C LYS A 144 18.97 10.75 11.19
N ARG A 145 19.51 11.29 12.28
CA ARG A 145 18.76 11.91 13.37
C ARG A 145 18.87 13.42 13.29
N VAL A 146 17.73 14.09 13.16
CA VAL A 146 17.66 15.54 13.06
C VAL A 146 17.97 16.19 14.40
N THR A 147 18.91 17.13 14.40
CA THR A 147 19.28 17.93 15.59
C THR A 147 18.76 19.35 15.50
N ALA A 148 18.62 19.89 14.29
CA ALA A 148 18.03 21.18 14.03
C ALA A 148 17.51 21.26 12.59
N ALA A 149 16.44 22.01 12.38
CA ALA A 149 15.83 22.22 11.07
C ALA A 149 15.53 23.70 10.84
N ALA A 150 15.74 24.16 9.62
CA ALA A 150 15.40 25.47 9.11
C ALA A 150 14.99 25.35 7.64
N ALA A 151 14.36 26.37 7.07
CA ALA A 151 13.77 26.28 5.73
C ALA A 151 14.73 25.72 4.67
N GLY A 152 16.00 26.13 4.70
CA GLY A 152 17.01 25.69 3.72
C GLY A 152 18.08 24.73 4.26
N LEU A 153 18.08 24.40 5.55
CA LEU A 153 19.14 23.59 6.17
C LEU A 153 18.55 22.59 7.17
N LEU A 154 18.98 21.33 7.03
CA LEU A 154 18.66 20.26 7.97
C LEU A 154 19.96 19.73 8.59
N THR A 155 20.18 19.99 9.87
CA THR A 155 21.35 19.50 10.61
C THR A 155 21.04 18.14 11.22
N VAL A 156 21.96 17.18 11.06
CA VAL A 156 21.82 15.83 11.60
C VAL A 156 22.94 15.49 12.58
N ALA A 157 22.79 14.41 13.34
CA ALA A 157 23.77 14.00 14.35
C ALA A 157 24.89 13.12 13.76
N GLU A 158 24.62 12.41 12.68
CA GLU A 158 25.53 11.49 12.03
C GLU A 158 26.47 12.24 11.09
N ASN A 159 27.71 11.75 10.98
CA ASN A 159 28.68 12.35 10.07
C ASN A 159 28.25 12.18 8.61
N LEU A 160 28.32 13.29 7.87
CA LEU A 160 28.09 13.42 6.45
C LEU A 160 29.41 13.68 5.74
N THR A 161 29.37 13.68 4.42
CA THR A 161 30.51 14.04 3.58
C THR A 161 30.05 15.07 2.57
N THR A 162 30.85 16.14 2.41
CA THR A 162 30.48 17.26 1.55
C THR A 162 30.20 16.80 0.12
N GLU A 163 29.03 17.15 -0.39
CA GLU A 163 28.55 16.83 -1.73
C GLU A 163 27.83 18.06 -2.31
N ALA A 164 28.53 18.83 -3.16
CA ALA A 164 28.05 20.13 -3.64
C ALA A 164 27.00 20.05 -4.77
N GLY A 165 26.71 18.84 -5.28
CA GLY A 165 25.71 18.62 -6.31
C GLY A 165 25.10 17.22 -6.21
N PRO A 166 24.25 16.96 -5.20
CA PRO A 166 23.56 15.69 -5.06
C PRO A 166 22.73 15.36 -6.31
N PRO A 167 22.53 14.08 -6.64
CA PRO A 167 21.63 13.67 -7.72
C PRO A 167 20.23 14.28 -7.55
N ALA A 168 19.54 14.58 -8.67
CA ALA A 168 18.18 15.13 -8.62
C ALA A 168 17.15 14.23 -7.92
N THR A 169 17.47 12.93 -7.81
CA THR A 169 16.68 11.90 -7.13
C THR A 169 17.00 11.77 -5.63
N ALA A 170 17.96 12.54 -5.11
CA ALA A 170 18.30 12.57 -3.69
C ALA A 170 17.07 12.99 -2.87
N LYS A 171 16.75 12.18 -1.85
CA LYS A 171 15.53 12.34 -1.05
C LYS A 171 15.77 12.14 0.44
N LEU A 172 14.93 12.78 1.23
CA LEU A 172 14.86 12.66 2.68
C LEU A 172 13.41 12.31 3.05
N VAL A 173 13.20 11.27 3.84
CA VAL A 173 11.86 10.85 4.29
C VAL A 173 11.88 10.64 5.79
N GLN A 174 10.95 11.25 6.52
CA GLN A 174 10.76 10.99 7.95
C GLN A 174 10.17 9.59 8.15
N ILE A 175 10.80 8.79 9.00
CA ILE A 175 10.50 7.37 9.22
C ILE A 175 10.27 7.04 10.71
N GLY A 176 10.39 8.02 11.59
CA GLY A 176 10.34 7.79 13.02
C GLY A 176 10.69 9.02 13.85
N PHE A 177 10.75 8.81 15.16
CA PHE A 177 11.13 9.82 16.13
C PHE A 177 11.97 9.20 17.26
N GLN A 178 13.02 9.90 17.66
CA GLN A 178 13.83 9.57 18.83
C GLN A 178 13.50 10.53 19.97
N PHE A 179 13.00 9.96 21.07
CA PHE A 179 12.67 10.71 22.28
C PHE A 179 13.92 11.16 23.03
N ALA A 180 13.78 12.25 23.78
CA ALA A 180 14.81 12.70 24.69
C ALA A 180 15.04 11.66 25.81
N THR A 181 16.19 11.76 26.47
CA THR A 181 16.56 10.82 27.53
C THR A 181 15.51 10.79 28.64
N GLY A 182 14.92 9.62 28.89
CA GLY A 182 13.89 9.43 29.93
C GLY A 182 12.54 10.07 29.60
N ASP A 183 12.31 10.50 28.37
CA ASP A 183 11.07 11.19 27.99
C ASP A 183 9.90 10.23 27.77
N LEU A 184 10.15 9.01 27.27
CA LEU A 184 9.13 8.02 26.96
C LEU A 184 9.10 6.89 28.01
N SER A 185 7.92 6.55 28.50
CA SER A 185 7.69 5.42 29.43
C SER A 185 6.47 4.59 29.02
N VAL A 186 6.39 3.36 29.50
CA VAL A 186 5.26 2.45 29.34
C VAL A 186 4.43 2.42 30.64
N ASP A 187 3.16 2.78 30.52
CA ASP A 187 2.15 2.76 31.57
C ASP A 187 1.10 1.68 31.27
N VAL A 188 1.02 0.66 32.13
CA VAL A 188 0.05 -0.45 32.03
C VAL A 188 -0.97 -0.42 33.18
N THR A 189 -1.22 0.74 33.79
CA THR A 189 -2.19 0.85 34.90
C THR A 189 -3.65 0.82 34.46
N GLY A 190 -3.93 1.07 33.18
CA GLY A 190 -5.26 1.00 32.58
C GLY A 190 -5.56 -0.32 31.88
N ASP A 191 -6.66 -0.35 31.13
CA ASP A 191 -7.10 -1.52 30.36
C ASP A 191 -6.15 -1.89 29.21
N LEU A 192 -5.39 -0.92 28.70
CA LEU A 192 -4.44 -1.07 27.61
C LEU A 192 -3.15 -0.29 27.92
N PRO A 193 -1.98 -0.74 27.39
CA PRO A 193 -0.73 -0.04 27.55
C PRO A 193 -0.77 1.35 26.91
N VAL A 194 -0.16 2.31 27.59
CA VAL A 194 -0.04 3.70 27.15
C VAL A 194 1.43 4.10 27.15
N LEU A 195 1.93 4.55 26.01
CA LEU A 195 3.19 5.28 25.98
C LEU A 195 2.97 6.69 26.52
N ARG A 196 3.67 7.05 27.59
CA ARG A 196 3.60 8.36 28.23
C ARG A 196 4.84 9.16 27.90
N THR A 197 4.65 10.41 27.47
CA THR A 197 5.75 11.37 27.25
C THR A 197 5.75 12.47 28.31
N VAL A 198 6.95 12.93 28.70
CA VAL A 198 7.10 14.04 29.65
C VAL A 198 7.06 15.39 28.93
N ALA A 199 7.82 15.51 27.84
CA ALA A 199 8.08 16.74 27.11
C ALA A 199 7.51 16.70 25.68
N LYS A 200 7.66 15.58 24.95
CA LYS A 200 7.19 15.53 23.56
C LYS A 200 5.67 15.50 23.48
N ASN A 201 5.10 16.40 22.68
CA ASN A 201 3.71 16.34 22.28
C ASN A 201 3.51 15.29 21.16
N CYS A 202 2.84 14.18 21.47
CA CYS A 202 2.61 13.07 20.54
C CYS A 202 1.66 13.44 19.37
N THR A 203 0.84 14.48 19.51
CA THR A 203 -0.05 14.93 18.41
C THR A 203 0.72 15.58 17.26
N GLU A 204 1.97 15.95 17.47
CA GLU A 204 2.86 16.53 16.44
C GLU A 204 3.58 15.46 15.61
N LEU A 205 3.45 14.17 15.93
CA LEU A 205 4.15 13.08 15.23
C LEU A 205 3.47 12.69 13.89
N GLY A 206 2.35 13.34 13.54
CA GLY A 206 1.60 13.02 12.32
C GLY A 206 1.01 11.60 12.30
N LEU A 207 0.88 10.96 13.46
CA LEU A 207 0.32 9.61 13.61
C LEU A 207 -1.21 9.64 13.56
N VAL A 208 -1.82 8.54 13.10
CA VAL A 208 -3.27 8.36 13.13
C VAL A 208 -3.69 7.09 13.86
N ALA A 209 -4.89 7.09 14.44
CA ALA A 209 -5.46 5.87 15.02
C ALA A 209 -5.68 4.79 13.94
N GLY A 210 -5.34 3.55 14.28
CA GLY A 210 -5.26 2.40 13.39
C GLY A 210 -3.86 2.15 12.82
N GLU A 211 -2.99 3.18 12.80
CA GLU A 211 -1.63 3.04 12.29
C GLU A 211 -0.81 2.13 13.19
N TYR A 212 -0.06 1.21 12.58
CA TYR A 212 0.95 0.43 13.28
C TYR A 212 2.26 1.21 13.39
N ILE A 213 2.89 1.12 14.55
CA ILE A 213 4.22 1.65 14.83
C ILE A 213 5.13 0.51 15.32
N TRP A 214 6.43 0.69 15.14
CA TRP A 214 7.45 -0.18 15.71
C TRP A 214 8.15 0.55 16.85
N ILE A 215 8.22 -0.08 18.03
CA ILE A 215 8.90 0.47 19.21
C ILE A 215 10.27 -0.19 19.38
N GLY A 216 11.31 0.63 19.55
CA GLY A 216 12.67 0.21 19.86
C GLY A 216 13.60 0.24 18.63
N GLY A 217 14.80 0.80 18.84
CA GLY A 217 15.88 0.84 17.83
C GLY A 217 16.94 -0.25 18.01
N ASP A 218 17.95 -0.24 17.15
CA ASP A 218 19.00 -1.27 17.06
C ASP A 218 20.02 -1.29 18.21
N THR A 219 19.93 -0.34 19.15
CA THR A 219 20.81 -0.27 20.32
C THR A 219 20.03 -0.34 21.64
N ALA A 220 20.69 -0.79 22.70
CA ALA A 220 20.08 -0.87 24.03
C ALA A 220 19.69 0.49 24.65
N VAL A 221 20.20 1.62 24.13
CA VAL A 221 19.82 2.97 24.58
C VAL A 221 18.57 3.47 23.84
N THR A 222 18.32 2.94 22.65
CA THR A 222 17.19 3.31 21.77
C THR A 222 15.97 2.42 21.94
N ALA A 223 15.99 1.48 22.88
CA ALA A 223 14.91 0.56 23.20
C ALA A 223 14.65 0.52 24.70
N PHE A 224 13.46 0.06 25.09
CA PHE A 224 13.10 -0.13 26.49
C PHE A 224 14.00 -1.18 27.14
N ALA A 225 14.19 -1.09 28.46
CA ALA A 225 15.01 -2.05 29.18
C ALA A 225 14.32 -3.42 29.21
N THR A 226 12.99 -3.42 29.31
CA THR A 226 12.17 -4.61 29.16
C THR A 226 11.99 -4.96 27.68
N ALA A 227 12.51 -6.12 27.28
CA ALA A 227 12.44 -6.57 25.89
C ALA A 227 11.00 -6.79 25.36
N ALA A 228 10.05 -7.07 26.25
CA ALA A 228 8.63 -7.24 25.88
C ALA A 228 7.95 -5.94 25.48
N ASP A 229 8.49 -4.77 25.88
CA ASP A 229 7.92 -3.45 25.63
C ASP A 229 8.39 -2.86 24.29
N ALA A 230 8.82 -3.73 23.36
CA ALA A 230 9.30 -3.39 22.04
C ALA A 230 8.55 -4.16 20.94
N GLY A 231 8.67 -3.69 19.70
CA GLY A 231 8.09 -4.35 18.52
C GLY A 231 6.84 -3.68 17.97
N LEU A 232 6.07 -4.45 17.19
CA LEU A 232 4.85 -4.00 16.52
C LEU A 232 3.72 -3.71 17.52
N CYS A 233 3.07 -2.57 17.35
CA CYS A 233 1.84 -2.23 18.07
C CYS A 233 0.95 -1.31 17.22
N ARG A 234 -0.37 -1.38 17.43
CA ARG A 234 -1.34 -0.53 16.76
C ARG A 234 -1.74 0.63 17.67
N ILE A 235 -1.86 1.81 17.10
CA ILE A 235 -2.32 3.00 17.81
C ILE A 235 -3.84 2.97 17.93
N ARG A 236 -4.36 2.96 19.16
CA ARG A 236 -5.80 3.08 19.43
C ARG A 236 -6.25 4.54 19.60
N SER A 237 -5.43 5.36 20.25
CA SER A 237 -5.69 6.79 20.41
C SER A 237 -4.42 7.57 20.70
N ILE A 238 -4.45 8.86 20.37
CA ILE A 238 -3.34 9.80 20.57
C ILE A 238 -3.87 11.00 21.35
N ALA A 239 -3.12 11.42 22.36
CA ALA A 239 -3.30 12.66 23.09
C ALA A 239 -1.94 13.39 23.17
N ALA A 240 -1.92 14.60 23.73
CA ALA A 240 -0.70 15.41 23.77
C ALA A 240 0.48 14.66 24.42
N ASN A 241 0.27 13.97 25.54
CA ASN A 241 1.33 13.27 26.27
C ASN A 241 1.12 11.76 26.37
N ALA A 242 0.32 11.18 25.46
CA ALA A 242 -0.05 9.78 25.53
C ALA A 242 -0.37 9.17 24.17
N ILE A 243 0.10 7.94 23.95
CA ILE A 243 -0.34 7.08 22.85
C ILE A 243 -0.84 5.78 23.47
N THR A 244 -2.14 5.50 23.35
CA THR A 244 -2.72 4.24 23.81
C THR A 244 -2.57 3.20 22.72
N LEU A 245 -2.06 2.03 23.09
CA LEU A 245 -1.72 0.96 22.17
C LEU A 245 -2.65 -0.23 22.34
N ASP A 246 -2.91 -0.93 21.24
CA ASP A 246 -3.46 -2.28 21.26
C ASP A 246 -2.73 -3.14 20.21
N LYS A 247 -3.06 -4.44 20.17
CA LYS A 247 -2.41 -5.41 19.28
C LYS A 247 -0.87 -5.37 19.36
N THR A 248 -0.34 -5.30 20.58
CA THR A 248 1.11 -5.33 20.81
C THR A 248 1.70 -6.68 20.37
N GLN A 249 3.03 -6.76 20.26
CA GLN A 249 3.73 -8.00 19.92
C GLN A 249 3.89 -8.96 21.11
N ALA A 250 3.84 -8.41 22.31
CA ALA A 250 3.85 -9.14 23.58
C ALA A 250 3.03 -8.36 24.61
N ILE A 251 2.77 -8.99 25.77
CA ILE A 251 2.16 -8.29 26.91
C ILE A 251 3.17 -7.30 27.46
N PHE A 252 2.77 -6.03 27.54
CA PHE A 252 3.66 -4.97 28.02
C PHE A 252 3.69 -4.94 29.54
N THR A 253 4.77 -4.37 30.10
CA THR A 253 4.93 -4.15 31.53
C THR A 253 5.30 -2.70 31.81
N ILE A 254 5.33 -2.32 33.09
CA ILE A 254 5.76 -0.97 33.46
C ILE A 254 7.26 -0.83 33.18
N ASP A 255 7.63 0.11 32.31
CA ASP A 255 9.03 0.51 32.06
C ASP A 255 9.12 2.04 32.06
N ALA A 256 10.00 2.58 32.91
CA ALA A 256 10.16 4.02 33.07
C ALA A 256 10.95 4.67 31.92
N GLY A 257 11.62 3.89 31.07
CA GLY A 257 12.49 4.40 30.00
C GLY A 257 13.65 5.27 30.49
N ALA A 258 14.00 5.17 31.79
CA ALA A 258 15.02 6.01 32.41
C ALA A 258 16.37 5.88 31.71
N ASP A 259 17.03 7.01 31.46
CA ASP A 259 18.30 7.10 30.75
C ASP A 259 18.29 6.54 29.30
N LYS A 260 17.10 6.32 28.72
CA LYS A 260 16.93 5.84 27.33
C LYS A 260 16.45 6.95 26.41
N THR A 261 16.95 6.94 25.17
CA THR A 261 16.46 7.78 24.06
C THR A 261 15.66 6.89 23.12
N ILE A 262 14.50 6.43 23.59
CA ILE A 262 13.69 5.43 22.88
C ILE A 262 13.37 5.91 21.46
N GLN A 263 13.44 5.01 20.49
CA GLN A 263 13.05 5.26 19.11
C GLN A 263 11.70 4.59 18.83
N ILE A 264 10.86 5.29 18.09
CA ILE A 264 9.70 4.70 17.43
C ILE A 264 9.85 4.91 15.93
N PHE A 265 9.40 3.93 15.16
CA PHE A 265 9.37 3.99 13.71
C PHE A 265 7.92 3.92 13.25
N PHE A 266 7.62 4.61 12.16
CA PHE A 266 6.29 4.66 11.57
C PHE A 266 6.40 4.82 10.06
N GLY A 267 5.35 4.42 9.35
CA GLY A 267 5.30 4.42 7.90
C GLY A 267 4.33 5.43 7.34
N ARG A 268 4.02 5.26 6.06
CA ARG A 268 2.96 5.98 5.36
C ARG A 268 1.64 5.22 5.55
N ALA A 269 0.61 5.91 6.00
CA ALA A 269 -0.66 5.31 6.39
C ALA A 269 -1.72 5.50 5.29
N LEU A 270 -2.36 4.41 4.85
CA LEU A 270 -3.49 4.44 3.92
C LEU A 270 -4.68 3.71 4.52
N LYS A 271 -5.85 4.33 4.61
CA LYS A 271 -7.08 3.69 5.08
C LYS A 271 -8.26 4.15 4.25
N ASN A 272 -9.32 3.36 4.18
CA ASN A 272 -10.55 3.81 3.52
C ASN A 272 -11.18 4.95 4.33
N GLU A 273 -11.68 5.96 3.63
CA GLU A 273 -12.20 7.19 4.23
C GLU A 273 -13.73 7.20 4.30
N THR A 274 -14.27 8.18 5.02
CA THR A 274 -15.72 8.42 5.12
C THR A 274 -16.07 9.86 4.75
N GLY A 275 -17.30 10.08 4.28
CA GLY A 275 -17.82 11.41 3.98
C GLY A 275 -17.01 12.17 2.93
N THR A 276 -16.69 13.43 3.21
CA THR A 276 -15.97 14.34 2.28
C THR A 276 -14.49 14.01 2.11
N SER A 277 -13.95 13.08 2.90
CA SER A 277 -12.55 12.66 2.80
C SER A 277 -12.33 11.56 1.75
N VAL A 278 -13.40 10.97 1.22
CA VAL A 278 -13.34 9.99 0.12
C VAL A 278 -12.89 10.68 -1.15
N GLN A 279 -11.81 10.18 -1.77
CA GLN A 279 -11.24 10.72 -3.00
C GLN A 279 -11.25 9.66 -4.10
N THR A 280 -12.11 9.85 -5.10
CA THR A 280 -12.12 9.00 -6.30
C THR A 280 -11.05 9.45 -7.27
N SER A 281 -10.09 8.59 -7.57
CA SER A 281 -9.08 8.81 -8.61
C SER A 281 -9.33 7.90 -9.81
N THR A 282 -9.11 8.42 -11.01
CA THR A 282 -9.12 7.63 -12.25
C THR A 282 -7.74 7.65 -12.89
N TYR A 283 -7.48 6.66 -13.74
CA TYR A 283 -6.17 6.47 -14.37
C TYR A 283 -6.32 6.24 -15.87
N GLN A 284 -5.26 6.56 -16.62
CA GLN A 284 -5.04 5.98 -17.93
C GLN A 284 -4.02 4.87 -17.81
N ILE A 285 -4.32 3.72 -18.41
CA ILE A 285 -3.41 2.59 -18.45
C ILE A 285 -2.94 2.43 -19.89
N GLU A 286 -1.63 2.61 -20.10
CA GLU A 286 -0.93 2.48 -21.38
C GLU A 286 -0.39 1.08 -21.53
N ARG A 287 -0.59 0.47 -22.71
CA ARG A 287 0.08 -0.75 -23.15
C ARG A 287 0.84 -0.46 -24.45
N SER A 288 2.14 -0.72 -24.48
CA SER A 288 2.91 -0.70 -25.73
C SER A 288 2.72 -2.01 -26.49
N LEU A 289 2.65 -1.93 -27.82
CA LEU A 289 2.40 -3.07 -28.70
C LEU A 289 3.52 -3.26 -29.73
N GLY A 290 4.74 -2.78 -29.42
CA GLY A 290 5.91 -2.90 -30.31
C GLY A 290 5.82 -2.09 -31.61
N ALA A 291 6.86 -2.19 -32.44
CA ALA A 291 6.91 -1.53 -33.75
C ALA A 291 6.39 -2.46 -34.86
N PRO A 292 5.59 -1.95 -35.82
CA PRO A 292 5.03 -2.76 -36.91
C PRO A 292 5.99 -3.00 -38.07
N ASP A 293 7.12 -2.30 -38.10
CA ASP A 293 8.16 -2.40 -39.13
C ASP A 293 9.54 -2.36 -38.47
N ASP A 294 10.32 -3.43 -38.65
CA ASP A 294 11.69 -3.55 -38.11
C ASP A 294 12.64 -2.49 -38.68
N ALA A 295 12.28 -1.86 -39.79
CA ALA A 295 13.02 -0.73 -40.33
C ALA A 295 12.77 0.59 -39.59
N SER A 296 11.68 0.67 -38.83
CA SER A 296 11.29 1.82 -38.03
C SER A 296 11.05 1.41 -36.57
N PRO A 297 12.09 0.91 -35.86
CA PRO A 297 11.94 0.35 -34.52
C PRO A 297 11.47 1.37 -33.47
N ALA A 298 11.59 2.67 -33.76
CA ALA A 298 11.09 3.75 -32.91
C ALA A 298 9.57 3.99 -33.05
N GLN A 299 8.90 3.43 -34.06
CA GLN A 299 7.47 3.63 -34.30
C GLN A 299 6.62 2.63 -33.53
N ILE A 300 6.64 2.74 -32.19
CA ILE A 300 5.91 1.85 -31.29
C ILE A 300 4.42 2.17 -31.29
N GLN A 301 3.58 1.15 -31.40
CA GLN A 301 2.12 1.24 -31.28
C GLN A 301 1.69 1.21 -29.81
N TYR A 302 0.57 1.85 -29.50
CA TYR A 302 0.05 1.90 -28.13
C TYR A 302 -1.45 1.67 -28.08
N GLU A 303 -1.90 1.14 -26.94
CA GLU A 303 -3.30 1.06 -26.57
C GLU A 303 -3.49 1.65 -25.17
N TYR A 304 -4.56 2.40 -24.97
CA TYR A 304 -4.87 3.10 -23.73
C TYR A 304 -6.25 2.70 -23.24
N LEU A 305 -6.35 2.36 -21.96
CA LEU A 305 -7.62 2.43 -21.23
C LEU A 305 -7.79 3.84 -20.70
N VAL A 306 -8.95 4.46 -20.94
CA VAL A 306 -9.22 5.87 -20.66
C VAL A 306 -10.37 5.97 -19.66
N GLY A 307 -10.23 6.81 -18.63
CA GLY A 307 -11.22 6.88 -17.54
C GLY A 307 -11.27 5.57 -16.74
N ALA A 308 -10.13 4.96 -16.43
CA ALA A 308 -10.08 3.68 -15.72
C ALA A 308 -10.31 3.88 -14.21
N TYR A 309 -11.44 3.38 -13.74
CA TYR A 309 -11.79 3.32 -12.31
C TYR A 309 -11.26 2.01 -11.70
N PRO A 310 -10.54 2.06 -10.57
CA PRO A 310 -10.13 0.87 -9.83
C PRO A 310 -11.36 0.17 -9.21
N ASP A 311 -11.64 -1.07 -9.62
CA ASP A 311 -12.84 -1.80 -9.18
C ASP A 311 -12.52 -2.87 -8.12
N GLU A 312 -11.59 -3.77 -8.41
CA GLU A 312 -11.30 -4.90 -7.53
C GLU A 312 -9.79 -5.15 -7.44
N ILE A 313 -9.30 -5.37 -6.23
CA ILE A 313 -7.95 -5.91 -6.00
C ILE A 313 -8.02 -7.10 -5.07
N THR A 314 -7.38 -8.21 -5.46
CA THR A 314 -7.26 -9.42 -4.63
C THR A 314 -5.81 -9.69 -4.31
N LEU A 315 -5.47 -9.58 -3.02
CA LEU A 315 -4.18 -9.97 -2.46
C LEU A 315 -4.20 -11.46 -2.12
N THR A 316 -3.30 -12.23 -2.73
CA THR A 316 -3.16 -13.66 -2.49
C THR A 316 -1.84 -13.96 -1.79
N VAL A 317 -1.92 -14.64 -0.65
CA VAL A 317 -0.81 -15.04 0.22
C VAL A 317 -0.81 -16.58 0.31
N PRO A 318 -0.21 -17.26 -0.68
CA PRO A 318 -0.12 -18.72 -0.73
C PRO A 318 1.00 -19.27 0.17
N THR A 319 0.93 -20.53 0.61
CA THR A 319 2.06 -21.14 1.32
C THR A 319 3.28 -21.31 0.39
N ALA A 320 4.47 -20.97 0.87
CA ALA A 320 5.75 -21.28 0.23
C ALA A 320 5.94 -20.68 -1.18
N ASP A 321 5.27 -19.57 -1.47
CA ASP A 321 5.38 -18.85 -2.73
C ASP A 321 5.36 -17.32 -2.50
N LYS A 322 5.45 -16.53 -3.56
CA LYS A 322 5.41 -15.07 -3.52
C LYS A 322 3.99 -14.54 -3.29
N VAL A 323 3.91 -13.38 -2.65
CA VAL A 323 2.65 -12.66 -2.48
C VAL A 323 2.30 -11.95 -3.79
N THR A 324 1.08 -12.15 -4.29
CA THR A 324 0.62 -11.61 -5.57
C THR A 324 -0.66 -10.79 -5.42
N MET A 325 -0.91 -9.89 -6.36
CA MET A 325 -2.09 -9.07 -6.43
C MET A 325 -2.73 -9.12 -7.81
N ASP A 326 -4.02 -9.40 -7.86
CA ASP A 326 -4.83 -9.27 -9.06
C ASP A 326 -5.58 -7.94 -9.01
N MET A 327 -5.29 -7.05 -9.96
CA MET A 327 -5.92 -5.73 -10.07
C MET A 327 -6.89 -5.70 -11.26
N ASN A 328 -8.08 -5.16 -11.03
CA ASN A 328 -9.13 -5.01 -12.02
C ASN A 328 -9.60 -3.54 -12.11
N PHE A 329 -9.65 -3.03 -13.33
CA PHE A 329 -10.11 -1.68 -13.65
C PHE A 329 -11.28 -1.74 -14.64
N VAL A 330 -12.25 -0.86 -14.41
CA VAL A 330 -13.37 -0.60 -15.33
C VAL A 330 -13.12 0.73 -16.01
N ALA A 331 -12.85 0.71 -17.32
CA ALA A 331 -12.55 1.90 -18.10
C ALA A 331 -13.78 2.40 -18.87
N MET A 332 -13.80 3.71 -19.12
CA MET A 332 -14.88 4.36 -19.86
C MET A 332 -14.78 4.09 -21.36
N ASP A 333 -13.55 4.05 -21.88
CA ASP A 333 -13.27 3.74 -23.29
C ASP A 333 -11.86 3.16 -23.45
N ALA A 334 -11.55 2.69 -24.66
CA ALA A 334 -10.18 2.37 -25.06
C ALA A 334 -9.78 3.10 -26.34
N GLU A 335 -8.54 3.58 -26.37
CA GLU A 335 -7.95 4.29 -27.52
C GLU A 335 -6.73 3.53 -28.06
N THR A 336 -6.51 3.59 -29.36
CA THR A 336 -5.29 3.07 -29.99
C THR A 336 -4.48 4.19 -30.66
N LYS A 337 -3.16 4.15 -30.54
CA LYS A 337 -2.22 5.02 -31.25
C LYS A 337 -1.32 4.20 -32.16
N THR A 338 -1.20 4.64 -33.40
CA THR A 338 -0.26 4.07 -34.38
C THR A 338 1.17 4.46 -34.05
N GLY A 339 2.13 3.70 -34.59
CA GLY A 339 3.56 4.00 -34.44
C GLY A 339 3.99 5.39 -34.91
N VAL A 340 3.25 5.99 -35.84
CA VAL A 340 3.48 7.36 -36.32
C VAL A 340 2.93 8.41 -35.35
N GLN A 341 1.80 8.12 -34.70
CA GLN A 341 1.22 9.01 -33.69
C GLN A 341 2.04 9.00 -32.40
N GLY A 342 2.69 7.87 -32.09
CA GLY A 342 3.51 7.70 -30.90
C GLY A 342 2.70 7.72 -29.60
N ALA A 343 3.44 7.73 -28.49
CA ALA A 343 2.87 7.72 -27.15
C ALA A 343 2.27 9.08 -26.78
N LYS A 344 1.32 9.11 -25.83
CA LYS A 344 0.81 10.38 -25.25
C LYS A 344 1.96 11.16 -24.57
N ALA A 345 1.84 12.49 -24.52
CA ALA A 345 2.80 13.35 -23.84
C ALA A 345 2.92 13.00 -22.35
N GLY A 346 4.07 13.32 -21.75
CA GLY A 346 4.36 13.07 -20.34
C GLY A 346 5.72 12.42 -20.11
N THR A 347 6.17 12.47 -18.86
CA THR A 347 7.46 11.92 -18.43
C THR A 347 7.34 10.40 -18.23
N ARG A 348 8.29 9.62 -18.74
CA ARG A 348 8.35 8.16 -18.57
C ARG A 348 9.61 7.77 -17.80
N PRO A 349 9.55 7.67 -16.46
CA PRO A 349 10.69 7.21 -15.68
C PRO A 349 11.04 5.76 -16.02
N THR A 350 12.31 5.43 -15.84
CA THR A 350 12.80 4.06 -15.95
C THR A 350 12.28 3.23 -14.78
N MET A 351 11.98 1.97 -15.05
CA MET A 351 11.58 0.99 -14.04
C MET A 351 12.73 0.73 -13.07
N LEU A 352 12.44 0.75 -11.77
CA LEU A 352 13.37 0.34 -10.73
C LEU A 352 13.06 -1.11 -10.40
N ALA A 353 14.06 -1.99 -10.48
CA ALA A 353 13.89 -3.38 -10.10
C ALA A 353 13.66 -3.47 -8.58
N GLU A 354 12.53 -4.04 -8.18
CA GLU A 354 12.18 -4.28 -6.78
C GLU A 354 12.02 -5.77 -6.51
N ASP A 355 12.41 -6.21 -5.33
CA ASP A 355 12.27 -7.62 -4.99
C ASP A 355 10.87 -7.90 -4.42
N ALA A 356 10.20 -8.94 -4.93
CA ALA A 356 8.93 -9.41 -4.40
C ALA A 356 9.03 -9.93 -2.95
N PHE A 357 7.92 -9.84 -2.20
CA PHE A 357 7.79 -10.45 -0.87
C PHE A 357 7.47 -11.94 -0.98
N ASN A 358 8.19 -12.78 -0.23
CA ASN A 358 7.89 -14.21 -0.12
C ASN A 358 7.19 -14.56 1.19
N THR A 359 6.38 -15.61 1.17
CA THR A 359 5.61 -16.03 2.35
C THR A 359 6.41 -16.89 3.34
N SER A 360 7.58 -17.39 2.93
CA SER A 360 8.42 -18.27 3.76
C SER A 360 9.37 -17.54 4.70
N ALA A 361 9.84 -16.34 4.33
CA ALA A 361 10.90 -15.62 5.03
C ALA A 361 10.55 -14.14 5.29
N ASN A 362 9.55 -13.57 4.61
CA ASN A 362 9.20 -12.15 4.79
C ASN A 362 7.93 -11.93 5.62
N VAL A 363 7.30 -12.97 6.15
CA VAL A 363 6.14 -12.83 7.03
C VAL A 363 6.60 -12.63 8.47
N ALA A 364 6.44 -11.42 8.99
CA ALA A 364 6.77 -11.10 10.37
C ALA A 364 5.66 -11.55 11.34
N ARG A 365 4.40 -11.40 10.94
CA ARG A 365 3.23 -11.80 11.73
C ARG A 365 2.00 -11.93 10.84
N ILE A 366 1.20 -12.96 11.08
CA ILE A 366 -0.21 -13.04 10.68
C ILE A 366 -0.96 -13.38 11.95
N ASN A 367 -1.98 -12.59 12.27
CA ASN A 367 -2.73 -12.74 13.50
C ASN A 367 -4.23 -12.56 13.24
N LEU A 368 -5.02 -13.41 13.88
CA LEU A 368 -6.47 -13.31 13.92
C LEU A 368 -6.92 -13.59 15.34
N ALA A 369 -7.62 -12.65 15.94
CA ALA A 369 -8.02 -12.73 17.34
C ALA A 369 -9.40 -12.10 17.55
N VAL A 370 -10.09 -12.53 18.61
CA VAL A 370 -11.30 -11.83 19.07
C VAL A 370 -10.88 -10.44 19.56
N VAL A 371 -11.65 -9.43 19.16
CA VAL A 371 -11.41 -8.04 19.57
C VAL A 371 -11.47 -7.95 21.10
N SER A 372 -10.50 -7.27 21.69
CA SER A 372 -10.47 -6.94 23.11
C SER A 372 -10.22 -5.45 23.31
N SER A 373 -10.89 -4.87 24.30
CA SER A 373 -10.65 -3.50 24.77
C SER A 373 -9.76 -3.46 26.02
N THR A 374 -9.42 -4.62 26.59
CA THR A 374 -8.68 -4.75 27.86
C THR A 374 -7.51 -5.71 27.80
N ASN A 375 -7.19 -6.21 26.60
CA ASN A 375 -6.08 -7.10 26.37
C ASN A 375 -5.42 -6.69 25.05
N GLU A 376 -4.22 -6.16 25.18
CA GLU A 376 -3.38 -5.70 24.08
C GLU A 376 -2.83 -6.85 23.23
N PHE A 377 -2.74 -8.06 23.79
CA PHE A 377 -2.22 -9.25 23.12
C PHE A 377 -3.17 -10.44 23.30
N PRO A 378 -4.37 -10.39 22.66
CA PRO A 378 -5.34 -11.47 22.75
C PRO A 378 -4.81 -12.76 22.11
N ALA A 379 -5.26 -13.90 22.64
CA ALA A 379 -4.87 -15.21 22.13
C ALA A 379 -5.33 -15.40 20.67
N GLN A 380 -4.45 -15.98 19.86
CA GLN A 380 -4.71 -16.20 18.44
C GLN A 380 -5.76 -17.30 18.23
N LEU A 381 -6.61 -17.13 17.22
CA LEU A 381 -7.64 -18.08 16.82
C LEU A 381 -7.11 -19.19 15.90
N PHE A 382 -5.82 -19.22 15.58
CA PHE A 382 -5.17 -20.31 14.86
C PHE A 382 -3.71 -20.43 15.28
N SER A 383 -3.07 -21.54 14.93
CA SER A 383 -1.62 -21.70 15.07
C SER A 383 -0.86 -21.40 13.79
N PHE A 384 -1.36 -21.83 12.63
CA PHE A 384 -0.73 -21.58 11.33
C PHE A 384 -1.79 -21.39 10.25
N VAL A 385 -1.49 -20.53 9.28
CA VAL A 385 -2.29 -20.30 8.07
C VAL A 385 -1.54 -20.93 6.90
N THR A 386 -2.25 -21.68 6.05
CA THR A 386 -1.68 -22.18 4.80
C THR A 386 -1.94 -21.20 3.67
N ASP A 387 -3.16 -20.69 3.57
CA ASP A 387 -3.54 -19.81 2.46
C ASP A 387 -4.44 -18.69 2.94
N MET A 388 -4.24 -17.50 2.39
CA MET A 388 -5.07 -16.33 2.66
C MET A 388 -5.27 -15.54 1.38
N ALA A 389 -6.50 -15.09 1.17
CA ALA A 389 -6.86 -14.15 0.13
C ALA A 389 -7.66 -13.02 0.77
N LEU A 390 -7.33 -11.77 0.43
CA LEU A 390 -8.06 -10.58 0.82
C LEU A 390 -8.44 -9.80 -0.44
N THR A 391 -9.73 -9.60 -0.65
CA THR A 391 -10.30 -8.88 -1.78
C THR A 391 -10.91 -7.57 -1.32
N ILE A 392 -10.51 -6.49 -1.99
CA ILE A 392 -11.11 -5.16 -1.89
C ILE A 392 -11.93 -4.94 -3.15
N LYS A 393 -13.18 -4.48 -3.00
CA LYS A 393 -14.10 -4.25 -4.11
C LYS A 393 -14.86 -2.93 -3.96
N ASN A 394 -14.85 -2.13 -5.01
CA ASN A 394 -15.54 -0.84 -5.13
C ASN A 394 -16.88 -0.92 -5.87
N ASN A 395 -17.19 -2.08 -6.46
CA ASN A 395 -18.46 -2.33 -7.14
C ASN A 395 -18.75 -1.31 -8.26
N VAL A 396 -17.72 -0.96 -9.03
CA VAL A 396 -17.77 0.03 -10.10
C VAL A 396 -18.58 -0.51 -11.28
N LYS A 397 -19.46 0.31 -11.83
CA LYS A 397 -20.24 -0.01 -13.02
C LYS A 397 -20.14 1.11 -14.04
N ALA A 398 -19.77 0.76 -15.26
CA ALA A 398 -19.75 1.69 -16.39
C ALA A 398 -21.19 2.11 -16.76
N GLU A 399 -21.44 3.41 -16.83
CA GLU A 399 -22.74 3.96 -17.21
C GLU A 399 -22.78 4.26 -18.72
N LYS A 400 -23.76 3.67 -19.41
CA LYS A 400 -23.97 3.86 -20.85
C LYS A 400 -25.20 4.73 -21.11
N ALA A 401 -25.13 5.59 -22.11
CA ALA A 401 -26.24 6.45 -22.55
C ALA A 401 -26.45 6.35 -24.06
N ILE A 402 -27.66 6.68 -24.50
CA ILE A 402 -27.99 6.75 -25.93
C ILE A 402 -27.16 7.88 -26.57
N GLY A 403 -26.38 7.54 -27.60
CA GLY A 403 -25.53 8.49 -28.33
C GLY A 403 -24.05 8.48 -27.93
N VAL A 404 -23.65 7.65 -26.96
CA VAL A 404 -22.24 7.43 -26.57
C VAL A 404 -21.87 5.98 -26.86
N VAL A 405 -20.73 5.75 -27.51
CA VAL A 405 -20.27 4.40 -27.90
C VAL A 405 -19.60 3.66 -26.72
N GLY A 406 -18.83 4.37 -25.90
CA GLY A 406 -18.31 3.90 -24.61
C GLY A 406 -19.20 4.29 -23.42
N ALA A 407 -18.63 4.32 -22.22
CA ALA A 407 -19.30 4.83 -21.04
C ALA A 407 -19.17 6.36 -20.96
N PHE A 408 -20.22 7.06 -20.52
CA PHE A 408 -20.15 8.52 -20.27
C PHE A 408 -19.71 8.84 -18.83
N GLY A 409 -19.70 7.84 -17.97
CA GLY A 409 -19.24 7.90 -16.58
C GLY A 409 -19.22 6.52 -15.96
N ALA A 410 -18.95 6.45 -14.66
CA ALA A 410 -19.06 5.22 -13.87
C ALA A 410 -19.73 5.50 -12.52
N SER A 411 -20.59 4.59 -12.07
CA SER A 411 -21.12 4.60 -10.72
C SER A 411 -20.24 3.76 -9.80
N VAL A 412 -19.83 4.33 -8.68
CA VAL A 412 -19.08 3.63 -7.62
C VAL A 412 -20.07 3.07 -6.59
N GLY A 413 -19.90 1.82 -6.19
CA GLY A 413 -20.74 1.14 -5.21
C GLY A 413 -20.18 1.19 -3.80
N MET A 414 -20.58 0.23 -2.97
CA MET A 414 -20.08 0.09 -1.60
C MET A 414 -18.64 -0.44 -1.60
N PHE A 415 -17.81 0.13 -0.73
CA PHE A 415 -16.47 -0.39 -0.43
C PHE A 415 -16.60 -1.66 0.41
N GLU A 416 -16.23 -2.79 -0.16
CA GLU A 416 -16.32 -4.10 0.46
C GLU A 416 -14.94 -4.71 0.61
N VAL A 417 -14.66 -5.27 1.78
CA VAL A 417 -13.46 -6.03 2.04
C VAL A 417 -13.88 -7.41 2.52
N SER A 418 -13.42 -8.44 1.83
CA SER A 418 -13.78 -9.83 2.11
C SER A 418 -12.61 -10.74 1.80
N GLY A 419 -12.67 -12.00 2.21
CA GLY A 419 -11.63 -12.93 1.87
C GLY A 419 -11.85 -14.32 2.42
N THR A 420 -10.84 -15.14 2.22
CA THR A 420 -10.81 -16.51 2.71
C THR A 420 -9.47 -16.79 3.36
N MET A 421 -9.47 -17.59 4.42
CA MET A 421 -8.27 -18.05 5.09
C MET A 421 -8.40 -19.53 5.41
N THR A 422 -7.37 -20.32 5.10
CA THR A 422 -7.27 -21.71 5.52
C THR A 422 -6.26 -21.84 6.64
N ALA A 423 -6.74 -22.22 7.83
CA ALA A 423 -5.93 -22.36 9.03
C ALA A 423 -5.84 -23.83 9.48
N ILE A 424 -4.73 -24.18 10.14
CA ILE A 424 -4.60 -25.46 10.84
C ILE A 424 -5.41 -25.39 12.14
N PHE A 425 -6.32 -26.34 12.32
CA PHE A 425 -7.18 -26.40 13.50
C PHE A 425 -6.37 -26.77 14.74
N THR A 426 -6.44 -25.94 15.77
CA THR A 426 -5.77 -26.18 17.06
C THR A 426 -6.71 -26.10 18.25
N ASP A 427 -7.71 -25.21 18.22
CA ASP A 427 -8.65 -24.98 19.31
C ASP A 427 -10.09 -24.82 18.79
N VAL A 428 -11.05 -25.34 19.55
CA VAL A 428 -12.49 -25.10 19.35
C VAL A 428 -12.87 -23.62 19.49
N ALA A 429 -12.03 -22.78 20.09
CA ALA A 429 -12.22 -21.34 20.19
C ALA A 429 -12.53 -20.68 18.84
N THR A 430 -11.89 -21.11 17.76
CA THR A 430 -12.14 -20.61 16.39
C THR A 430 -13.56 -20.94 15.94
N ILE A 431 -14.00 -22.18 16.15
CA ILE A 431 -15.35 -22.63 15.79
C ILE A 431 -16.41 -21.95 16.69
N ALA A 432 -16.07 -21.71 17.96
CA ALA A 432 -16.92 -20.98 18.89
C ALA A 432 -17.09 -19.52 18.46
N ALA A 433 -16.01 -18.85 18.05
CA ALA A 433 -16.05 -17.48 17.53
C ALA A 433 -16.92 -17.37 16.25
N VAL A 434 -16.80 -18.35 15.33
CA VAL A 434 -17.68 -18.45 14.15
C VAL A 434 -19.15 -18.61 14.57
N ARG A 435 -19.45 -19.52 15.51
CA ARG A 435 -20.83 -19.78 15.98
C ARG A 435 -21.43 -18.61 16.73
N ALA A 436 -20.62 -17.89 17.50
CA ALA A 436 -21.06 -16.76 18.31
C ALA A 436 -21.13 -15.46 17.51
N TYR A 437 -20.72 -15.45 16.24
CA TYR A 437 -20.61 -14.26 15.42
C TYR A 437 -19.82 -13.17 16.16
N SER A 438 -18.68 -13.57 16.73
CA SER A 438 -17.86 -12.66 17.54
C SER A 438 -17.15 -11.62 16.67
N ASP A 439 -16.95 -10.43 17.25
CA ASP A 439 -16.09 -9.40 16.67
C ASP A 439 -14.64 -9.91 16.62
N VAL A 440 -14.11 -10.09 15.41
CA VAL A 440 -12.75 -10.58 15.18
C VAL A 440 -11.95 -9.49 14.47
N THR A 441 -10.64 -9.48 14.67
CA THR A 441 -9.73 -8.57 13.99
C THR A 441 -8.55 -9.33 13.41
N MET A 442 -8.02 -8.85 12.28
CA MET A 442 -6.89 -9.46 11.57
C MET A 442 -5.78 -8.44 11.34
N ASP A 443 -4.54 -8.89 11.43
CA ASP A 443 -3.37 -8.12 11.02
C ASP A 443 -2.34 -9.02 10.34
N MET A 444 -1.65 -8.45 9.35
CA MET A 444 -0.55 -9.09 8.63
C MET A 444 0.59 -8.11 8.41
N HIS A 445 1.81 -8.56 8.65
CA HIS A 445 3.02 -7.77 8.54
C HIS A 445 4.06 -8.50 7.68
N LEU A 446 4.52 -7.84 6.62
CA LEU A 446 5.51 -8.33 5.67
C LEU A 446 6.75 -7.46 5.71
N PHE A 447 7.89 -8.01 6.13
CA PHE A 447 9.15 -7.28 6.31
C PHE A 447 10.28 -7.89 5.48
N LYS A 448 11.08 -7.02 4.86
CA LYS A 448 12.23 -7.42 4.05
C LYS A 448 13.21 -6.26 3.92
N ASN A 449 14.50 -6.55 4.09
CA ASN A 449 15.60 -5.59 3.87
C ASN A 449 15.35 -4.22 4.52
N ASN A 450 14.94 -4.21 5.80
CA ASN A 450 14.62 -3.00 6.56
C ASN A 450 13.48 -2.17 5.94
N THR A 451 12.59 -2.77 5.16
CA THR A 451 11.35 -2.15 4.66
C THR A 451 10.19 -3.10 4.90
N GLY A 452 8.96 -2.63 4.70
CA GLY A 452 7.82 -3.51 4.87
C GLY A 452 6.47 -2.93 4.51
N ILE A 453 5.47 -3.80 4.60
CA ILE A 453 4.05 -3.50 4.44
C ILE A 453 3.30 -4.13 5.60
N SER A 454 2.41 -3.37 6.23
CA SER A 454 1.48 -3.89 7.23
C SER A 454 0.06 -3.65 6.80
N LEU A 455 -0.81 -4.59 7.14
CA LEU A 455 -2.22 -4.60 6.85
C LEU A 455 -3.00 -4.85 8.14
N ASP A 456 -4.03 -4.06 8.39
CA ASP A 456 -4.92 -4.20 9.53
C ASP A 456 -6.38 -4.15 9.10
N VAL A 457 -7.16 -5.12 9.57
CA VAL A 457 -8.61 -5.15 9.48
C VAL A 457 -9.16 -5.03 10.91
N PRO A 458 -9.67 -3.84 11.30
CA PRO A 458 -10.11 -3.61 12.68
C PRO A 458 -11.26 -4.49 13.13
N LEU A 459 -12.18 -4.81 12.21
CA LEU A 459 -13.36 -5.63 12.48
C LEU A 459 -13.69 -6.52 11.27
N LEU A 460 -13.90 -7.81 11.54
CA LEU A 460 -14.45 -8.77 10.61
C LEU A 460 -15.26 -9.83 11.35
N HIS A 461 -16.13 -10.50 10.60
CA HIS A 461 -16.86 -11.68 11.06
C HIS A 461 -16.41 -12.92 10.28
N LEU A 462 -16.32 -14.05 10.98
CA LEU A 462 -15.88 -15.33 10.41
C LEU A 462 -17.08 -16.20 10.00
N GLY A 463 -16.94 -16.89 8.87
CA GLY A 463 -17.89 -17.85 8.33
C GLY A 463 -17.25 -19.22 8.02
N ASP A 464 -18.07 -20.14 7.51
CA ASP A 464 -17.72 -21.47 6.97
C ASP A 464 -17.01 -22.49 7.87
N GLY A 465 -16.40 -22.11 9.00
CA GLY A 465 -15.50 -22.86 9.89
C GLY A 465 -15.81 -24.32 10.25
N ARG A 466 -15.92 -25.18 9.25
CA ARG A 466 -16.10 -26.63 9.31
C ARG A 466 -14.73 -27.28 9.22
N ALA A 467 -14.45 -28.18 10.15
CA ALA A 467 -13.22 -28.96 10.14
C ALA A 467 -13.20 -29.91 8.93
N ASN A 468 -12.19 -29.76 8.07
CA ASN A 468 -11.87 -30.72 7.04
C ASN A 468 -10.88 -31.76 7.61
N VAL A 469 -11.28 -33.03 7.57
CA VAL A 469 -10.50 -34.16 8.11
C VAL A 469 -10.19 -35.11 6.97
N GLU A 470 -8.92 -35.15 6.60
CA GLU A 470 -8.39 -36.03 5.57
C GLU A 470 -7.40 -37.02 6.19
N LYS A 471 -7.35 -38.24 5.67
CA LYS A 471 -6.41 -39.25 6.14
C LYS A 471 -4.98 -38.76 5.86
N ASP A 472 -4.09 -38.94 6.85
CA ASP A 472 -2.66 -38.61 6.75
C ASP A 472 -2.35 -37.10 6.53
N GLN A 473 -3.28 -36.21 6.90
CA GLN A 473 -3.13 -34.74 6.83
C GLN A 473 -3.57 -34.07 8.14
N PRO A 474 -3.04 -32.86 8.46
CA PRO A 474 -3.55 -32.08 9.59
C PRO A 474 -5.00 -31.63 9.32
N VAL A 475 -5.79 -31.48 10.39
CA VAL A 475 -7.15 -30.95 10.32
C VAL A 475 -7.10 -29.47 9.93
N LYS A 476 -7.86 -29.09 8.90
CA LYS A 476 -7.90 -27.72 8.37
C LYS A 476 -9.26 -27.07 8.61
N LEU A 477 -9.28 -25.78 8.84
CA LEU A 477 -10.47 -24.93 8.85
C LEU A 477 -10.38 -23.94 7.69
N SER A 478 -11.38 -23.97 6.81
CA SER A 478 -11.61 -22.89 5.86
C SER A 478 -12.53 -21.85 6.49
N LEU A 479 -12.06 -20.61 6.53
CA LEU A 479 -12.72 -19.47 7.14
C LEU A 479 -12.98 -18.42 6.06
N GLY A 480 -14.24 -18.21 5.72
CA GLY A 480 -14.64 -17.00 5.01
C GLY A 480 -14.61 -15.82 5.98
N HIS A 481 -14.22 -14.63 5.52
CA HIS A 481 -14.32 -13.41 6.33
C HIS A 481 -14.90 -12.26 5.53
N VAL A 482 -15.72 -11.46 6.21
CA VAL A 482 -16.26 -10.20 5.69
C VAL A 482 -15.91 -9.12 6.70
N ALA A 483 -15.23 -8.08 6.24
CA ALA A 483 -14.79 -6.98 7.08
C ALA A 483 -15.84 -5.86 7.14
N GLU A 484 -15.87 -5.18 8.28
CA GLU A 484 -16.79 -4.10 8.57
C GLU A 484 -16.02 -2.89 9.12
N ALA A 485 -16.69 -1.74 9.19
CA ALA A 485 -16.07 -0.55 9.77
C ALA A 485 -15.78 -0.77 11.27
N GLY A 486 -14.54 -0.55 11.69
CA GLY A 486 -14.10 -0.70 13.08
C GLY A 486 -14.68 0.32 14.07
N GLY A 487 -15.59 1.21 13.64
CA GLY A 487 -16.24 2.19 14.51
C GLY A 487 -16.98 1.56 15.70
N THR A 488 -17.48 0.33 15.54
CA THR A 488 -18.09 -0.46 16.63
C THR A 488 -17.08 -0.93 17.67
N VAL A 489 -15.85 -1.26 17.23
CA VAL A 489 -14.74 -1.65 18.12
C VAL A 489 -14.22 -0.45 18.90
N HIS A 490 -14.03 0.68 18.21
CA HIS A 490 -13.63 1.94 18.81
C HIS A 490 -13.91 3.11 17.86
N ALA A 491 -14.39 4.23 18.38
CA ALA A 491 -14.75 5.40 17.55
C ALA A 491 -13.60 5.91 16.66
N ASN A 492 -12.36 5.82 17.13
CA ASN A 492 -11.18 6.26 16.35
C ASN A 492 -10.79 5.29 15.23
N LEU A 493 -11.32 4.06 15.23
CA LEU A 493 -11.02 3.01 14.24
C LEU A 493 -12.12 2.92 13.18
N ASN A 494 -12.77 4.04 12.85
CA ASN A 494 -13.83 4.09 11.85
C ASN A 494 -13.30 3.97 10.40
N HIS A 495 -12.74 2.81 10.09
CA HIS A 495 -12.27 2.35 8.79
C HIS A 495 -12.39 0.82 8.74
N THR A 496 -12.40 0.25 7.54
CA THR A 496 -12.55 -1.18 7.29
C THR A 496 -11.19 -1.86 7.08
N LEU A 497 -10.26 -1.14 6.44
CA LEU A 497 -8.94 -1.64 6.11
C LEU A 497 -7.90 -0.53 6.18
N MET A 498 -6.73 -0.86 6.69
CA MET A 498 -5.59 0.03 6.76
C MET A 498 -4.31 -0.65 6.29
N PHE A 499 -3.51 0.08 5.51
CA PHE A 499 -2.14 -0.25 5.14
C PHE A 499 -1.17 0.72 5.79
N VAL A 500 0.00 0.20 6.18
CA VAL A 500 1.17 1.00 6.54
C VAL A 500 2.35 0.56 5.69
N PHE A 501 2.94 1.50 4.97
CA PHE A 501 4.15 1.27 4.17
C PHE A 501 5.37 1.80 4.92
N TRP A 502 6.27 0.89 5.27
CA TRP A 502 7.48 1.20 6.02
C TRP A 502 8.63 1.47 5.06
N ASP A 503 8.99 2.74 4.90
CA ASP A 503 10.18 3.13 4.14
C ASP A 503 11.47 2.69 4.85
N TYR A 504 11.41 2.52 6.18
CA TYR A 504 12.48 1.93 6.98
C TYR A 504 11.93 1.22 8.22
N LEU A 505 12.56 0.11 8.58
CA LEU A 505 12.43 -0.60 9.84
C LEU A 505 13.82 -0.87 10.41
N PRO A 506 14.02 -0.83 11.73
CA PRO A 506 15.31 -1.15 12.34
C PRO A 506 15.66 -2.63 12.12
N THR A 507 16.93 -2.96 12.19
CA THR A 507 17.44 -4.33 11.98
C THR A 507 16.84 -5.31 13.00
N VAL A 508 16.56 -4.86 14.22
CA VAL A 508 15.88 -5.66 15.26
C VAL A 508 14.46 -6.10 14.87
N ALA A 509 13.86 -5.49 13.84
CA ALA A 509 12.56 -5.88 13.30
C ALA A 509 12.62 -7.01 12.27
N MET A 510 13.82 -7.37 11.79
CA MET A 510 14.01 -8.33 10.69
C MET A 510 14.10 -9.77 11.14
#